data_AF-A0A2S7X7T7-F1
#
_entry.id   AF-A0A2S7X7T7-F1
#
_cell.length_a   1.000
_cell.length_b   1.000
_cell.length_c   1.000
_cell.angle_alpha   90.00
_cell.angle_beta   90.00
_cell.angle_gamma   90.00
#
_symmetry.space_group_name_H-M   'P 1'
#
loop_
_entity.id
_entity.type
_entity.pdbx_description
1 polymer ?
#
loop_
_entity_poly.entity_id
_entity_poly.type
_entity_poly.pdbx_seq_one_letter_code
_entity_poly.pdbx_strand_id
1 'polypeptide(L)'
;MARPKSYTQNDIINAANQLIEKGTEISGWQLREIIGHGRCDTLYKDLKQLIEQGYINLPDKTSIEVQPTVQEDPKVLPLPIEVQESLKLIEGQLSSLLFALVTELNASTDTHYEHLTRARLLESKAIADEAVTKLIKIEDNLLITEDRVKVQVELNEQLEQDNIALEEQLSTAELHSIKQLETMKSVLNENKYLLSDLDSCRINTDRLNEQASTLTKQNIVLETQLDNCRTQVEKQIKTEFQLQVDLDHVNQQLTILSTKYDGIIQAEAKVQAKLESAIVEVAESKKLEAVLSEKIRQLKKHQRIIPKQPITQD
;
A
#
# COMPACT_ATOMS: atom_id res chain seq x y z
N MET A 1 38.87 -58.94 -0.45
CA MET A 1 40.14 -58.82 0.31
C MET A 1 40.06 -59.78 1.49
N ALA A 2 41.01 -60.71 1.64
CA ALA A 2 40.97 -61.70 2.73
C ALA A 2 41.18 -61.00 4.08
N ARG A 3 40.36 -61.34 5.08
CA ARG A 3 40.49 -60.80 6.44
C ARG A 3 41.89 -61.13 7.00
N PRO A 4 42.58 -60.19 7.67
CA PRO A 4 43.86 -60.47 8.30
C PRO A 4 43.72 -61.59 9.35
N LYS A 5 44.73 -62.46 9.44
CA LYS A 5 44.74 -63.56 10.42
C LYS A 5 44.76 -62.98 11.83
N SER A 6 44.03 -63.62 12.76
CA SER A 6 43.91 -63.19 14.16
C SER A 6 45.08 -63.64 15.04
N TYR A 7 46.12 -64.25 14.46
CA TYR A 7 47.30 -64.77 15.13
C TYR A 7 48.53 -64.51 14.26
N THR A 8 49.69 -64.38 14.90
CA THR A 8 50.98 -64.15 14.23
C THR A 8 51.81 -65.44 14.17
N GLN A 9 52.84 -65.46 13.32
CA GLN A 9 53.76 -66.61 13.24
C GLN A 9 54.51 -66.84 14.56
N ASN A 10 54.84 -65.78 15.29
CA ASN A 10 55.49 -65.89 16.61
C ASN A 10 54.58 -66.57 17.64
N ASP A 11 53.26 -66.36 17.57
CA ASP A 11 52.31 -67.02 18.47
C ASP A 11 52.33 -68.54 18.27
N ILE A 12 52.48 -68.99 17.01
CA ILE A 12 52.57 -70.41 16.65
C ILE A 12 53.91 -70.99 17.10
N ILE A 13 55.02 -70.28 16.90
CA ILE A 13 56.36 -70.73 17.32
C ILE A 13 56.42 -70.88 18.84
N ASN A 14 55.90 -69.90 19.58
CA ASN A 14 55.87 -69.94 21.04
C ASN A 14 54.99 -71.07 21.57
N ALA A 15 53.79 -71.26 21.00
CA ALA A 15 52.90 -72.35 21.38
C ALA A 15 53.48 -73.74 21.04
N ALA A 16 54.14 -73.88 19.89
CA ALA A 16 54.81 -75.11 19.48
C ALA A 16 55.99 -75.44 20.39
N ASN A 17 56.85 -74.48 20.71
CA ASN A 17 57.98 -74.68 21.62
C ASN A 17 57.50 -75.04 23.04
N GLN A 18 56.42 -74.42 23.53
CA GLN A 18 55.82 -74.81 24.81
C GLN A 18 55.29 -76.26 24.81
N LEU A 19 54.76 -76.75 23.69
CA LEU A 19 54.32 -78.14 23.55
C LEU A 19 55.51 -79.10 23.46
N ILE A 20 56.60 -78.71 22.78
CA ILE A 20 57.85 -79.46 22.71
C ILE A 20 58.51 -79.57 24.10
N GLU A 21 58.61 -78.47 24.85
CA GLU A 21 59.13 -78.47 26.22
C GLU A 21 58.33 -79.39 27.15
N LYS A 22 57.01 -79.51 26.91
CA LYS A 22 56.12 -80.41 27.66
C LYS A 22 56.15 -81.86 27.16
N GLY A 23 56.85 -82.15 26.06
CA GLY A 23 56.94 -83.49 25.47
C GLY A 23 55.64 -84.00 24.85
N THR A 24 54.66 -83.13 24.62
CA THR A 24 53.34 -83.47 24.07
C THR A 24 53.37 -83.42 22.54
N GLU A 25 52.62 -84.29 21.87
CA GLU A 25 52.43 -84.19 20.42
C GLU A 25 51.79 -82.85 20.05
N ILE A 26 52.17 -82.26 18.92
CA ILE A 26 51.69 -80.95 18.48
C ILE A 26 50.54 -81.13 17.48
N SER A 27 49.30 -80.87 17.91
CA SER A 27 48.11 -80.84 17.06
C SER A 27 47.53 -79.43 16.92
N GLY A 28 46.74 -79.20 15.86
CA GLY A 28 46.09 -77.90 15.62
C GLY A 28 45.11 -77.47 16.72
N TRP A 29 44.54 -78.42 17.46
CA TRP A 29 43.68 -78.13 18.62
C TRP A 29 44.50 -77.65 19.83
N GLN A 30 45.61 -78.32 20.15
CA GLN A 30 46.49 -77.91 21.25
C GLN A 30 47.13 -76.54 20.99
N LEU A 31 47.49 -76.24 19.73
CA LEU A 31 47.93 -74.90 19.35
C LEU A 31 46.85 -73.86 19.59
N ARG A 32 45.59 -74.17 19.24
CA ARG A 32 44.46 -73.26 19.47
C ARG A 32 44.18 -73.06 20.96
N GLU A 33 44.35 -74.08 21.78
CA GLU A 33 44.16 -74.00 23.23
C GLU A 33 45.15 -73.02 23.88
N ILE A 34 46.41 -73.00 23.42
CA ILE A 34 47.43 -72.08 23.91
C ILE A 34 47.26 -70.67 23.32
N ILE A 35 46.93 -70.56 22.04
CA ILE A 35 46.81 -69.27 21.33
C ILE A 35 45.45 -68.60 21.61
N GLY A 36 44.41 -69.34 21.99
CA GLY A 36 43.06 -68.85 22.32
C GLY A 36 42.17 -68.49 21.13
N HIS A 37 42.74 -68.32 19.94
CA HIS A 37 42.01 -67.91 18.73
C HIS A 37 42.67 -68.43 17.44
N GLY A 38 41.91 -68.50 16.34
CA GLY A 38 42.31 -69.12 15.08
C GLY A 38 41.60 -70.45 14.82
N ARG A 39 41.58 -70.91 13.56
CA ARG A 39 41.02 -72.23 13.18
C ARG A 39 42.11 -73.29 13.31
N CYS A 40 41.77 -74.47 13.83
CA CYS A 40 42.73 -75.56 14.05
C CYS A 40 43.46 -75.98 12.76
N ASP A 41 42.75 -76.08 11.64
CA ASP A 41 43.33 -76.49 10.36
C ASP A 41 44.34 -75.47 9.81
N THR A 42 44.04 -74.18 9.98
CA THR A 42 44.95 -73.11 9.52
C THR A 42 46.17 -73.00 10.40
N LEU A 43 46.01 -73.16 11.72
CA LEU A 43 47.11 -73.21 12.67
C LEU A 43 48.03 -74.40 12.42
N TYR A 44 47.48 -75.57 12.15
CA TYR A 44 48.26 -76.77 11.85
C TYR A 44 48.98 -76.69 10.49
N LYS A 45 48.36 -76.05 9.49
CA LYS A 45 49.00 -75.80 8.19
C LYS A 45 50.15 -74.81 8.30
N ASP A 46 49.95 -73.71 9.03
CA ASP A 46 51.00 -72.71 9.26
C ASP A 46 52.14 -73.28 10.13
N LEU A 47 51.84 -74.15 11.09
CA LEU A 47 52.84 -74.92 11.85
C LEU A 47 53.72 -75.77 10.92
N LYS A 48 53.12 -76.56 10.01
CA LYS A 48 53.88 -77.36 9.05
C LYS A 48 54.80 -76.51 8.18
N GLN A 49 54.33 -75.35 7.72
CA GLN A 49 55.16 -74.41 6.97
C GLN A 49 56.32 -73.85 7.81
N LEU A 50 56.11 -73.56 9.09
CA LEU A 50 57.16 -73.07 9.99
C LEU A 50 58.19 -74.15 10.35
N ILE A 51 57.77 -75.42 10.41
CA ILE A 51 58.67 -76.58 10.53
C ILE A 51 59.50 -76.74 9.26
N GLU A 52 58.87 -76.69 8.08
CA GLU A 52 59.57 -76.79 6.77
C GLU A 52 60.56 -75.64 6.55
N GLN A 53 60.27 -74.46 7.06
CA GLN A 53 61.16 -73.28 7.00
C GLN A 53 62.28 -73.30 8.05
N GLY A 54 62.30 -74.31 8.94
CA GLY A 54 63.35 -74.48 9.96
C GLY A 54 63.21 -73.56 11.18
N TYR A 55 62.05 -72.94 11.39
CA TYR A 55 61.81 -72.09 12.57
C TYR A 55 61.41 -72.89 13.83
N ILE A 56 61.07 -74.17 13.68
CA ILE A 56 60.70 -75.08 14.79
C ILE A 56 61.40 -76.43 14.58
N ASN A 57 62.24 -76.83 15.53
CA ASN A 57 62.95 -78.12 15.51
C ASN A 57 62.16 -79.17 16.30
N LEU A 58 61.56 -80.15 15.61
CA LEU A 58 60.94 -81.30 16.25
C LEU A 58 62.01 -82.36 16.58
N PRO A 59 62.02 -82.93 17.80
CA PRO A 59 62.88 -84.06 18.11
C PRO A 59 62.44 -85.30 17.31
N ASP A 60 63.34 -85.83 16.48
CA ASP A 60 63.14 -87.05 15.69
C ASP A 60 62.80 -88.24 16.61
N LYS A 61 61.53 -88.68 16.58
CA LYS A 61 61.13 -89.99 17.09
C LYS A 61 61.12 -90.98 15.93
N THR A 62 62.23 -91.69 15.83
CA THR A 62 62.52 -92.82 14.97
C THR A 62 61.48 -93.94 15.03
N SER A 63 61.30 -94.58 13.87
CA SER A 63 61.31 -96.03 13.67
C SER A 63 60.55 -96.91 14.66
N ILE A 64 59.40 -97.42 14.24
CA ILE A 64 59.02 -98.82 14.51
C ILE A 64 58.28 -99.38 13.28
N GLU A 65 59.02 -99.97 12.33
CA GLU A 65 58.45 -100.98 11.41
C GLU A 65 58.24 -102.26 12.23
N VAL A 66 56.99 -102.54 12.61
CA VAL A 66 56.61 -103.84 13.17
C VAL A 66 56.40 -104.79 11.99
N GLN A 67 57.31 -105.75 11.82
CA GLN A 67 57.08 -106.91 10.94
C GLN A 67 55.90 -107.73 11.50
N PRO A 68 54.92 -108.15 10.67
CA PRO A 68 53.91 -109.09 11.10
C PRO A 68 54.53 -110.49 11.11
N THR A 69 54.75 -111.06 12.30
CA THR A 69 54.94 -112.50 12.44
C THR A 69 53.59 -113.16 12.21
N VAL A 70 53.41 -113.78 11.03
CA VAL A 70 52.33 -114.74 10.81
C VAL A 70 52.61 -115.93 11.73
N GLN A 71 52.01 -115.93 12.91
CA GLN A 71 51.85 -117.16 13.68
C GLN A 71 50.70 -117.93 13.02
N GLU A 72 51.04 -119.08 12.45
CA GLU A 72 50.08 -120.14 12.13
C GLU A 72 49.19 -120.40 13.35
N ASP A 73 47.88 -120.53 13.13
CA ASP A 73 46.93 -120.97 14.15
C ASP A 73 47.49 -122.20 14.87
N PRO A 74 47.83 -122.13 16.18
CA PRO A 74 48.16 -123.33 16.91
C PRO A 74 46.91 -124.19 16.88
N LYS A 75 47.05 -125.44 16.44
CA LYS A 75 46.00 -126.46 16.47
C LYS A 75 45.45 -126.54 17.90
N VAL A 76 44.37 -125.81 18.17
CA VAL A 76 43.74 -125.73 19.49
C VAL A 76 43.15 -127.11 19.76
N LEU A 77 43.80 -127.91 20.62
CA LEU A 77 43.17 -129.11 21.17
C LEU A 77 41.88 -128.68 21.89
N PRO A 78 40.76 -129.40 21.72
CA PRO A 78 39.52 -129.05 22.41
C PRO A 78 39.79 -129.04 23.93
N LEU A 79 39.47 -127.91 24.56
CA LEU A 79 39.57 -127.73 26.01
C LEU A 79 38.75 -128.82 26.72
N PRO A 80 39.10 -129.23 27.96
CA PRO A 80 38.28 -130.13 28.77
C PRO A 80 36.80 -129.68 28.83
N ILE A 81 35.86 -130.63 28.88
CA ILE A 81 34.42 -130.36 28.76
C ILE A 81 33.95 -129.38 29.84
N GLU A 82 34.46 -129.50 31.07
CA GLU A 82 34.17 -128.62 32.19
C GLU A 82 34.63 -127.17 31.92
N VAL A 83 35.74 -127.00 31.20
CA VAL A 83 36.26 -125.69 30.77
C VAL A 83 35.41 -125.14 29.62
N GLN A 84 34.92 -125.98 28.70
CA GLN A 84 34.03 -125.55 27.63
C GLN A 84 32.64 -125.15 28.14
N GLU A 85 32.10 -125.86 29.13
CA GLU A 85 30.81 -125.57 29.75
C GLU A 85 30.87 -124.29 30.60
N SER A 86 31.91 -124.11 31.39
CA SER A 86 32.12 -122.87 32.16
C SER A 86 32.33 -121.66 31.24
N LEU A 87 33.07 -121.82 30.14
CA LEU A 87 33.26 -120.77 29.13
C LEU A 87 31.93 -120.38 28.48
N LYS A 88 31.10 -121.35 28.04
CA LYS A 88 29.75 -121.08 27.51
C LYS A 88 28.83 -120.38 28.52
N LEU A 89 28.92 -120.74 29.79
CA LEU A 89 28.13 -120.11 30.85
C LEU A 89 28.55 -118.65 31.06
N ILE A 90 29.86 -118.38 31.08
CA ILE A 90 30.40 -117.02 31.15
C ILE A 90 30.03 -116.21 29.91
N GLU A 91 30.14 -116.79 28.71
CA GLU A 91 29.71 -116.15 27.46
C GLU A 91 28.22 -115.79 27.48
N GLY A 92 27.36 -116.68 28.00
CA GLY A 92 25.93 -116.41 28.15
C GLY A 92 25.64 -115.28 29.14
N GLN A 93 26.32 -115.27 30.29
CA GLN A 93 26.20 -114.20 31.29
C GLN A 93 26.71 -112.85 30.74
N LEU A 94 27.87 -112.86 30.07
CA LEU A 94 28.45 -111.68 29.45
C LEU A 94 27.54 -111.14 28.34
N SER A 95 26.99 -112.01 27.50
CA SER A 95 26.04 -111.63 26.45
C SER A 95 24.78 -111.02 27.04
N SER A 96 24.24 -111.58 28.12
CA SER A 96 23.08 -111.03 28.81
C SER A 96 23.38 -109.66 29.42
N LEU A 97 24.56 -109.48 30.03
CA LEU A 97 24.98 -108.19 30.59
C LEU A 97 25.19 -107.13 29.49
N LEU A 98 25.83 -107.50 28.38
CA LEU A 98 25.99 -106.63 27.21
C LEU A 98 24.63 -106.23 26.63
N PHE A 99 23.70 -107.16 26.51
CA PHE A 99 22.35 -106.88 26.01
C PHE A 99 21.59 -105.92 26.95
N ALA A 100 21.64 -106.15 28.26
CA ALA A 100 21.04 -105.26 29.26
C ALA A 100 21.66 -103.85 29.21
N LEU A 101 22.99 -103.76 29.12
CA LEU A 101 23.70 -102.48 29.00
C LEU A 101 23.29 -101.72 27.74
N VAL A 102 23.24 -102.40 26.58
CA VAL A 102 22.86 -101.78 25.30
C VAL A 102 21.41 -101.30 25.33
N THR A 103 20.51 -102.07 25.93
CA THR A 103 19.09 -101.68 26.05
C THR A 103 18.90 -100.49 26.98
N GLU A 104 19.55 -100.45 28.14
CA GLU A 104 19.54 -99.28 29.04
C GLU A 104 20.18 -98.05 28.40
N LEU A 105 21.31 -98.22 27.69
CA LEU A 105 22.00 -97.13 27.00
C LEU A 105 21.10 -96.53 25.91
N ASN A 106 20.42 -97.37 25.12
CA ASN A 106 19.49 -96.91 24.10
C ASN A 106 18.31 -96.15 24.73
N ALA A 107 17.69 -96.68 25.79
CA ALA A 107 16.58 -95.99 26.47
C ALA A 107 17.01 -94.64 27.07
N SER A 108 18.20 -94.58 27.69
CA SER A 108 18.78 -93.34 28.22
C SER A 108 19.07 -92.32 27.11
N THR A 109 19.58 -92.80 25.97
CA THR A 109 19.86 -91.96 24.82
C THR A 109 18.58 -91.40 24.19
N ASP A 110 17.55 -92.24 24.03
CA ASP A 110 16.24 -91.85 23.50
C ASP A 110 15.58 -90.78 24.39
N THR A 111 15.52 -91.01 25.70
CA THR A 111 14.96 -90.05 26.66
C THR A 111 15.72 -88.72 26.67
N HIS A 112 17.06 -88.75 26.58
CA HIS A 112 17.87 -87.54 26.44
C HIS A 112 17.54 -86.77 25.15
N TYR A 113 17.42 -87.45 24.01
CA TYR A 113 17.05 -86.79 22.75
C TYR A 113 15.62 -86.24 22.77
N GLU A 114 14.66 -86.93 23.38
CA GLU A 114 13.31 -86.40 23.57
C GLU A 114 13.31 -85.13 24.42
N HIS A 115 14.02 -85.13 25.54
CA HIS A 115 14.16 -83.95 26.41
C HIS A 115 14.85 -82.78 25.70
N LEU A 116 15.96 -83.04 25.00
CA LEU A 116 16.69 -82.02 24.25
C LEU A 116 15.82 -81.42 23.13
N THR A 117 15.09 -82.27 22.40
CA THR A 117 14.20 -81.83 21.32
C THR A 117 13.05 -81.01 21.87
N ARG A 118 12.43 -81.46 22.96
CA ARG A 118 11.37 -80.73 23.64
C ARG A 118 11.85 -79.37 24.17
N ALA A 119 13.03 -79.31 24.78
CA ALA A 119 13.60 -78.07 25.27
C ALA A 119 13.84 -77.06 24.12
N ARG A 120 14.45 -77.51 23.02
CA ARG A 120 14.67 -76.68 21.82
C ARG A 120 13.35 -76.22 21.18
N LEU A 121 12.33 -77.08 21.13
CA LEU A 121 11.01 -76.71 20.62
C LEU A 121 10.32 -75.66 21.50
N LEU A 122 10.41 -75.78 22.83
CA LEU A 122 9.85 -74.81 23.76
C LEU A 122 10.58 -73.46 23.67
N GLU A 123 11.91 -73.47 23.57
CA GLU A 123 12.71 -72.27 23.37
C GLU A 123 12.36 -71.58 22.03
N SER A 124 12.32 -72.35 20.93
CA SER A 124 11.94 -71.82 19.62
C SER A 124 10.52 -71.26 19.62
N LYS A 125 9.58 -71.90 20.33
CA LYS A 125 8.21 -71.40 20.49
C LYS A 125 8.19 -70.09 21.27
N ALA A 126 8.93 -70.00 22.38
CA ALA A 126 9.00 -68.78 23.18
C ALA A 126 9.56 -67.60 22.37
N ILE A 127 10.61 -67.84 21.57
CA ILE A 127 11.18 -66.82 20.66
C ILE A 127 10.15 -66.38 19.61
N ALA A 128 9.40 -67.33 19.03
CA ALA A 128 8.36 -67.02 18.05
C ALA A 128 7.20 -66.21 18.67
N ASP A 129 6.73 -66.60 19.86
CA ASP A 129 5.68 -65.87 20.59
C ASP A 129 6.14 -64.44 20.96
N GLU A 130 7.41 -64.26 21.36
CA GLU A 130 7.98 -62.94 21.61
C GLU A 130 8.05 -62.10 20.31
N ALA A 131 8.42 -62.70 19.19
CA ALA A 131 8.46 -62.00 17.90
C ALA A 131 7.04 -61.56 17.46
N VAL A 132 6.03 -62.42 17.61
CA VAL A 132 4.63 -62.11 17.29
C VAL A 132 4.11 -60.96 18.15
N THR A 133 4.35 -61.02 19.47
CA THR A 133 3.90 -59.94 20.37
C THR A 133 4.59 -58.61 20.09
N LYS A 134 5.86 -58.61 19.67
CA LYS A 134 6.55 -57.39 19.20
C LYS A 134 5.95 -56.86 17.91
N LEU A 135 5.64 -57.73 16.95
CA LEU A 135 5.01 -57.34 15.68
C LEU A 135 3.64 -56.68 15.91
N ILE A 136 2.78 -57.28 16.75
CA ILE A 136 1.47 -56.71 17.09
C ILE A 136 1.63 -55.29 17.67
N LYS A 137 2.56 -55.09 18.61
CA LYS A 137 2.82 -53.77 19.19
C LYS A 137 3.32 -52.74 18.17
N ILE A 138 4.14 -53.18 17.21
CA ILE A 138 4.64 -52.31 16.14
C ILE A 138 3.49 -51.92 15.21
N GLU A 139 2.62 -52.87 14.86
CA GLU A 139 1.46 -52.64 14.02
C GLU A 139 0.45 -51.69 14.67
N ASP A 140 0.16 -51.87 15.97
CA ASP A 140 -0.69 -50.96 16.74
C ASP A 140 -0.11 -49.53 16.78
N ASN A 141 1.19 -49.40 17.03
CA ASN A 141 1.85 -48.10 17.02
C ASN A 141 1.84 -47.46 15.63
N LEU A 142 2.01 -48.26 14.57
CA LEU A 142 1.95 -47.80 13.18
C LEU A 142 0.56 -47.24 12.87
N LEU A 143 -0.51 -47.95 13.26
CA LEU A 143 -1.89 -47.50 13.09
C LEU A 143 -2.14 -46.15 13.80
N ILE A 144 -1.72 -46.02 15.06
CA ILE A 144 -1.85 -44.76 15.81
C ILE A 144 -1.11 -43.62 15.11
N THR A 145 0.10 -43.89 14.61
CA THR A 145 0.87 -42.86 13.89
C THR A 145 0.23 -42.49 12.56
N GLU A 146 -0.34 -43.45 11.84
CA GLU A 146 -1.04 -43.21 10.57
C GLU A 146 -2.28 -42.32 10.80
N ASP A 147 -3.10 -42.65 11.79
CA ASP A 147 -4.29 -41.85 12.12
C ASP A 147 -3.92 -40.43 12.56
N ARG A 148 -2.84 -40.29 13.35
CA ARG A 148 -2.33 -38.96 13.71
C ARG A 148 -1.89 -38.16 12.47
N VAL A 149 -1.21 -38.81 11.53
CA VAL A 149 -0.76 -38.15 10.29
C VAL A 149 -1.95 -37.74 9.43
N LYS A 150 -2.99 -38.58 9.31
CA LYS A 150 -4.23 -38.22 8.59
C LYS A 150 -4.87 -36.95 9.17
N VAL A 151 -5.04 -36.89 10.48
CA VAL A 151 -5.59 -35.68 11.15
C VAL A 151 -4.72 -34.45 10.92
N GLN A 152 -3.39 -34.60 10.92
CA GLN A 152 -2.48 -33.50 10.63
C GLN A 152 -2.57 -33.01 9.18
N VAL A 153 -2.73 -33.93 8.23
CA VAL A 153 -2.92 -33.59 6.81
C VAL A 153 -4.23 -32.83 6.63
N GLU A 154 -5.34 -33.32 7.18
CA GLU A 154 -6.65 -32.64 7.11
C GLU A 154 -6.59 -31.23 7.72
N LEU A 155 -5.92 -31.07 8.87
CA LEU A 155 -5.73 -29.76 9.49
C LEU A 155 -4.87 -28.82 8.62
N ASN A 156 -3.80 -29.33 8.01
CA ASN A 156 -2.96 -28.54 7.12
C ASN A 156 -3.71 -28.11 5.85
N GLU A 157 -4.51 -29.00 5.25
CA GLU A 157 -5.35 -28.68 4.11
C GLU A 157 -6.37 -27.57 4.46
N GLN A 158 -6.97 -27.62 5.66
CA GLN A 158 -7.86 -26.55 6.12
C GLN A 158 -7.12 -25.23 6.31
N LEU A 159 -5.91 -25.25 6.90
CA LEU A 159 -5.10 -24.05 7.07
C LEU A 159 -4.66 -23.45 5.73
N GLU A 160 -4.37 -24.29 4.73
CA GLU A 160 -4.07 -23.82 3.36
C GLU A 160 -5.29 -23.15 2.72
N GLN A 161 -6.49 -23.74 2.88
CA GLN A 161 -7.74 -23.13 2.39
C GLN A 161 -8.01 -21.77 3.06
N ASP A 162 -7.83 -21.69 4.39
CA ASP A 162 -8.02 -20.45 5.15
C ASP A 162 -7.02 -19.37 4.72
N ASN A 163 -5.75 -19.74 4.48
CA ASN A 163 -4.74 -18.82 3.95
C ASN A 163 -5.11 -18.29 2.57
N ILE A 164 -5.55 -19.15 1.65
CA ILE A 164 -6.01 -18.73 0.32
C ILE A 164 -7.17 -17.73 0.44
N ALA A 165 -8.17 -18.02 1.29
CA ALA A 165 -9.29 -17.13 1.51
C ALA A 165 -8.87 -15.77 2.10
N LEU A 166 -7.90 -15.76 3.02
CA LEU A 166 -7.36 -14.53 3.59
C LEU A 166 -6.56 -13.72 2.57
N GLU A 167 -5.77 -14.37 1.71
CA GLU A 167 -5.05 -13.72 0.62
C GLU A 167 -6.00 -13.07 -0.40
N GLU A 168 -7.10 -13.74 -0.74
CA GLU A 168 -8.15 -13.18 -1.60
C GLU A 168 -8.84 -11.97 -0.94
N GLN A 169 -9.15 -12.05 0.36
CA GLN A 169 -9.72 -10.92 1.11
C GLN A 169 -8.75 -9.73 1.17
N LEU A 170 -7.46 -10.00 1.38
CA LEU A 170 -6.44 -8.95 1.37
C LEU A 170 -6.34 -8.28 0.00
N SER A 171 -6.28 -9.07 -1.08
CA SER A 171 -6.20 -8.56 -2.45
C SER A 171 -7.41 -7.70 -2.82
N THR A 172 -8.61 -8.12 -2.44
CA THR A 172 -9.84 -7.35 -2.67
C THR A 172 -9.87 -6.05 -1.86
N ALA A 173 -9.41 -6.06 -0.60
CA ALA A 173 -9.29 -4.88 0.23
C ALA A 173 -8.25 -3.88 -0.31
N GLU A 174 -7.09 -4.37 -0.77
CA GLU A 174 -6.07 -3.55 -1.42
C GLU A 174 -6.59 -2.88 -2.70
N LEU A 175 -7.28 -3.64 -3.56
CA LEU A 175 -7.89 -3.11 -4.77
C LEU A 175 -8.93 -2.04 -4.46
N HIS A 176 -9.76 -2.26 -3.43
CA HIS A 176 -10.73 -1.26 -2.99
C HIS A 176 -10.06 0.01 -2.45
N SER A 177 -9.00 -0.13 -1.66
CA SER A 177 -8.19 0.99 -1.15
C SER A 177 -7.57 1.81 -2.28
N ILE A 178 -7.00 1.15 -3.29
CA ILE A 178 -6.46 1.81 -4.48
C ILE A 178 -7.54 2.63 -5.20
N LYS A 179 -8.72 2.03 -5.45
CA LYS A 179 -9.85 2.73 -6.06
C LYS A 179 -10.31 3.94 -5.24
N GLN A 180 -10.39 3.80 -3.91
CA GLN A 180 -10.73 4.91 -3.02
C GLN A 180 -9.68 6.03 -3.07
N LEU A 181 -8.40 5.68 -3.15
CA LEU A 181 -7.32 6.66 -3.27
C LEU A 181 -7.41 7.42 -4.61
N GLU A 182 -7.72 6.72 -5.70
CA GLU A 182 -7.94 7.33 -7.01
C GLU A 182 -9.14 8.28 -7.03
N THR A 183 -10.27 7.88 -6.43
CA THR A 183 -11.44 8.77 -6.32
C THR A 183 -11.15 9.98 -5.44
N MET A 184 -10.45 9.81 -4.31
CA MET A 184 -10.02 10.94 -3.48
C MET A 184 -9.10 11.89 -4.22
N LYS A 185 -8.14 11.38 -5.02
CA LYS A 185 -7.28 12.22 -5.87
C LYS A 185 -8.08 13.00 -6.92
N SER A 186 -9.07 12.36 -7.54
CA SER A 186 -9.97 13.01 -8.51
C SER A 186 -10.76 14.15 -7.86
N VAL A 187 -11.39 13.90 -6.71
CA VAL A 187 -12.15 14.91 -5.95
C VAL A 187 -11.23 16.05 -5.47
N LEU A 188 -10.01 15.74 -5.04
CA LEU A 188 -9.05 16.77 -4.62
C LEU A 188 -8.65 17.69 -5.78
N ASN A 189 -8.47 17.13 -6.99
CA ASN A 189 -8.19 17.92 -8.19
C ASN A 189 -9.38 18.79 -8.60
N GLU A 190 -10.60 18.25 -8.52
CA GLU A 190 -11.83 19.01 -8.80
C GLU A 190 -12.01 20.16 -7.80
N ASN A 191 -11.83 19.91 -6.50
CA ASN A 191 -11.86 20.94 -5.47
C ASN A 191 -10.82 22.04 -5.72
N LYS A 192 -9.61 21.67 -6.18
CA LYS A 192 -8.57 22.65 -6.53
C LYS A 192 -9.01 23.53 -7.71
N TYR A 193 -9.66 22.95 -8.71
CA TYR A 193 -10.21 23.69 -9.85
C TYR A 193 -11.33 24.65 -9.40
N LEU A 194 -12.30 24.15 -8.63
CA LEU A 194 -13.41 24.95 -8.10
C LEU A 194 -12.92 26.10 -7.21
N LEU A 195 -11.86 25.89 -6.42
CA LEU A 195 -11.27 26.94 -5.59
C LEU A 195 -10.66 28.07 -6.45
N SER A 196 -9.96 27.70 -7.54
CA SER A 196 -9.41 28.66 -8.50
C SER A 196 -10.50 29.44 -9.23
N ASP A 197 -11.60 28.78 -9.60
CA ASP A 197 -12.76 29.42 -10.22
C ASP A 197 -13.44 30.38 -9.23
N LEU A 198 -13.59 29.98 -7.96
CA LEU A 198 -14.16 30.82 -6.91
C LEU A 198 -13.33 32.08 -6.67
N ASP A 199 -12.00 31.95 -6.61
CA ASP A 199 -11.10 33.09 -6.50
C ASP A 199 -11.22 34.03 -7.72
N SER A 200 -11.34 33.48 -8.92
CA SER A 200 -11.55 34.27 -10.15
C SER A 200 -12.90 35.02 -10.12
N CYS A 201 -13.97 34.37 -9.66
CA CYS A 201 -15.28 34.99 -9.44
C CYS A 201 -15.22 36.09 -8.38
N ARG A 202 -14.45 35.89 -7.30
CA ARG A 202 -14.26 36.90 -6.25
C ARG A 202 -13.59 38.16 -6.81
N ILE A 203 -12.48 38.00 -7.53
CA ILE A 203 -11.77 39.12 -8.17
C ILE A 203 -12.70 39.87 -9.14
N ASN A 204 -13.49 39.16 -9.93
CA ASN A 204 -14.45 39.79 -10.84
C ASN A 204 -15.56 40.55 -10.10
N THR A 205 -16.05 40.01 -8.99
CA THR A 205 -17.05 40.65 -8.14
C THR A 205 -16.49 41.94 -7.52
N ASP A 206 -15.27 41.89 -7.00
CA ASP A 206 -14.58 43.07 -6.45
C ASP A 206 -14.42 44.17 -7.52
N ARG A 207 -14.02 43.80 -8.74
CA ARG A 207 -13.93 44.72 -9.88
C ARG A 207 -15.27 45.33 -10.26
N LEU A 208 -16.35 44.53 -10.31
CA LEU A 208 -17.69 45.03 -10.62
C LEU A 208 -18.21 45.97 -9.52
N ASN A 209 -17.94 45.67 -8.26
CA ASN A 209 -18.28 46.55 -7.14
C ASN A 209 -17.53 47.89 -7.21
N GLU A 210 -16.25 47.88 -7.59
CA GLU A 210 -15.49 49.11 -7.82
C GLU A 210 -16.08 49.92 -8.99
N GLN A 211 -16.44 49.26 -10.09
CA GLN A 211 -17.12 49.91 -11.22
C GLN A 211 -18.48 50.49 -10.82
N ALA A 212 -19.27 49.77 -10.02
CA ALA A 212 -20.54 50.27 -9.51
C ALA A 212 -20.32 51.51 -8.62
N SER A 213 -19.34 51.47 -7.71
CA SER A 213 -19.00 52.61 -6.84
C SER A 213 -18.57 53.85 -7.64
N THR A 214 -17.78 53.68 -8.69
CA THR A 214 -17.37 54.79 -9.57
C THR A 214 -18.55 55.37 -10.34
N LEU A 215 -19.42 54.54 -10.91
CA LEU A 215 -20.65 54.99 -11.57
C LEU A 215 -21.61 55.69 -10.60
N THR A 216 -21.79 55.17 -9.38
CA THR A 216 -22.61 55.83 -8.36
C THR A 216 -22.07 57.22 -8.03
N LYS A 217 -20.74 57.38 -7.86
CA LYS A 217 -20.13 58.70 -7.65
C LYS A 217 -20.35 59.63 -8.84
N GLN A 218 -20.22 59.14 -10.07
CA GLN A 218 -20.48 59.94 -11.27
C GLN A 218 -21.95 60.38 -11.36
N ASN A 219 -22.90 59.49 -11.05
CA ASN A 219 -24.32 59.84 -11.02
C ASN A 219 -24.62 60.91 -9.97
N ILE A 220 -24.06 60.82 -8.76
CA ILE A 220 -24.23 61.86 -7.73
C ILE A 220 -23.70 63.22 -8.23
N VAL A 221 -22.56 63.23 -8.92
CA VAL A 221 -22.01 64.46 -9.51
C VAL A 221 -22.94 65.03 -10.58
N LEU A 222 -23.44 64.18 -11.49
CA LEU A 222 -24.37 64.59 -12.54
C LEU A 222 -25.70 65.10 -11.97
N GLU A 223 -26.28 64.43 -10.97
CA GLU A 223 -27.48 64.87 -10.26
C GLU A 223 -27.27 66.25 -9.64
N THR A 224 -26.14 66.45 -8.94
CA THR A 224 -25.78 67.75 -8.33
C THR A 224 -25.63 68.84 -9.39
N GLN A 225 -24.99 68.53 -10.53
CA GLN A 225 -24.86 69.47 -11.66
C GLN A 225 -26.23 69.82 -12.26
N LEU A 226 -27.10 68.84 -12.41
CA LEU A 226 -28.45 69.03 -12.94
C LEU A 226 -29.28 69.92 -12.02
N ASP A 227 -29.23 69.72 -10.71
CA ASP A 227 -29.92 70.58 -9.73
C ASP A 227 -29.35 72.01 -9.72
N ASN A 228 -28.02 72.17 -9.84
CA ASN A 228 -27.42 73.48 -10.03
C ASN A 228 -27.92 74.18 -11.31
N CYS A 229 -27.99 73.47 -12.43
CA CYS A 229 -28.57 74.01 -13.67
C CYS A 229 -30.04 74.40 -13.49
N ARG A 230 -30.86 73.56 -12.83
CA ARG A 230 -32.27 73.87 -12.53
C ARG A 230 -32.40 75.16 -11.71
N THR A 231 -31.62 75.30 -10.64
CA THR A 231 -31.65 76.52 -9.82
C THR A 231 -31.18 77.76 -10.58
N GLN A 232 -30.23 77.61 -11.51
CA GLN A 232 -29.80 78.71 -12.38
C GLN A 232 -30.90 79.11 -13.37
N VAL A 233 -31.59 78.14 -13.98
CA VAL A 233 -32.74 78.38 -14.86
C VAL A 233 -33.87 79.08 -14.10
N GLU A 234 -34.20 78.64 -12.88
CA GLU A 234 -35.21 79.31 -12.05
C GLU A 234 -34.84 80.77 -11.74
N LYS A 235 -33.56 81.05 -11.48
CA LYS A 235 -33.08 82.43 -11.30
C LYS A 235 -33.24 83.24 -12.59
N GLN A 236 -32.89 82.67 -13.74
CA GLN A 236 -33.05 83.31 -15.05
C GLN A 236 -34.51 83.63 -15.35
N ILE A 237 -35.43 82.69 -15.11
CA ILE A 237 -36.88 82.90 -15.26
C ILE A 237 -37.36 84.06 -14.39
N LYS A 238 -36.91 84.14 -13.12
CA LYS A 238 -37.25 85.27 -12.24
C LYS A 238 -36.72 86.60 -12.78
N THR A 239 -35.49 86.64 -13.27
CA THR A 239 -34.93 87.86 -13.87
C THR A 239 -35.62 88.25 -15.17
N GLU A 240 -35.98 87.28 -16.01
CA GLU A 240 -36.72 87.50 -17.25
C GLU A 240 -38.12 88.05 -16.95
N PHE A 241 -38.82 87.48 -15.96
CA PHE A 241 -40.10 88.01 -15.48
C PHE A 241 -39.97 89.46 -14.98
N GLN A 242 -38.92 89.77 -14.21
CA GLN A 242 -38.68 91.14 -13.75
C GLN A 242 -38.41 92.09 -14.92
N LEU A 243 -37.57 91.70 -15.88
CA LEU A 243 -37.30 92.48 -17.09
C LEU A 243 -38.57 92.69 -17.92
N GLN A 244 -39.45 91.70 -17.99
CA GLN A 244 -40.74 91.81 -18.66
C GLN A 244 -41.65 92.85 -17.96
N VAL A 245 -41.72 92.84 -16.63
CA VAL A 245 -42.45 93.86 -15.85
C VAL A 245 -41.87 95.25 -16.07
N ASP A 246 -40.54 95.38 -16.06
CA ASP A 246 -39.86 96.65 -16.30
C ASP A 246 -40.11 97.15 -17.75
N LEU A 247 -40.09 96.25 -18.73
CA LEU A 247 -40.40 96.55 -20.13
C LEU A 247 -41.84 97.03 -20.29
N ASP A 248 -42.81 96.36 -19.67
CA ASP A 248 -44.21 96.76 -19.67
C ASP A 248 -44.39 98.14 -19.01
N HIS A 249 -43.67 98.42 -17.93
CA HIS A 249 -43.66 99.73 -17.29
C HIS A 249 -43.09 100.83 -18.20
N VAL A 250 -41.96 100.57 -18.86
CA VAL A 250 -41.36 101.50 -19.84
C VAL A 250 -42.31 101.73 -21.02
N ASN A 251 -42.96 100.68 -21.53
CA ASN A 251 -43.96 100.80 -22.59
C ASN A 251 -45.15 101.68 -22.16
N GLN A 252 -45.66 101.52 -20.94
CA GLN A 252 -46.70 102.39 -20.39
C GLN A 252 -46.22 103.85 -20.30
N GLN A 253 -45.00 104.08 -19.79
CA GLN A 253 -44.41 105.42 -19.75
C GLN A 253 -44.28 106.02 -21.15
N LEU A 254 -43.84 105.24 -22.13
CA LEU A 254 -43.72 105.66 -23.53
C LEU A 254 -45.09 106.04 -24.12
N THR A 255 -46.14 105.24 -23.87
CA THR A 255 -47.51 105.57 -24.29
C THR A 255 -48.00 106.87 -23.65
N ILE A 256 -47.75 107.09 -22.35
CA ILE A 256 -48.08 108.34 -21.67
C ILE A 256 -47.32 109.52 -22.30
N LEU A 257 -46.03 109.36 -22.59
CA LEU A 257 -45.22 110.40 -23.22
C LEU A 257 -45.71 110.70 -24.64
N SER A 258 -46.02 109.68 -25.43
CA SER A 258 -46.55 109.81 -26.79
C SER A 258 -47.88 110.55 -26.79
N THR A 259 -48.82 110.18 -25.91
CA THR A 259 -50.12 110.87 -25.80
C THR A 259 -49.97 112.32 -25.33
N LYS A 260 -49.05 112.61 -24.41
CA LYS A 260 -48.69 113.99 -24.04
C LYS A 260 -48.09 114.76 -25.21
N TYR A 261 -47.18 114.14 -25.95
CA TYR A 261 -46.56 114.74 -27.13
C TYR A 261 -47.58 115.05 -28.23
N ASP A 262 -48.47 114.11 -28.54
CA ASP A 262 -49.59 114.32 -29.47
C ASP A 262 -50.52 115.45 -28.98
N GLY A 263 -50.77 115.52 -27.67
CA GLY A 263 -51.52 116.62 -27.05
C GLY A 263 -50.82 117.98 -27.19
N ILE A 264 -49.49 118.02 -27.06
CA ILE A 264 -48.68 119.22 -27.30
C ILE A 264 -48.73 119.61 -28.77
N ILE A 265 -48.57 118.68 -29.71
CA ILE A 265 -48.70 118.94 -31.15
C ILE A 265 -50.08 119.54 -31.46
N GLN A 266 -51.15 118.99 -30.89
CA GLN A 266 -52.50 119.56 -31.09
C GLN A 266 -52.64 120.95 -30.48
N ALA A 267 -52.06 121.20 -29.30
CA ALA A 267 -52.06 122.51 -28.67
C ALA A 267 -51.24 123.53 -29.47
N GLU A 268 -50.07 123.13 -29.98
CA GLU A 268 -49.22 123.90 -30.88
C GLU A 268 -49.98 124.25 -32.16
N ALA A 269 -50.60 123.27 -32.82
CA ALA A 269 -51.44 123.50 -34.00
C ALA A 269 -52.60 124.49 -33.72
N LYS A 270 -53.23 124.43 -32.55
CA LYS A 270 -54.27 125.39 -32.13
C LYS A 270 -53.71 126.79 -31.89
N VAL A 271 -52.56 126.90 -31.22
CA VAL A 271 -51.89 128.19 -31.00
C VAL A 271 -51.44 128.78 -32.32
N GLN A 272 -50.93 127.97 -33.24
CA GLN A 272 -50.52 128.39 -34.57
C GLN A 272 -51.71 128.85 -35.42
N ALA A 273 -52.83 128.14 -35.39
CA ALA A 273 -54.07 128.59 -36.02
C ALA A 273 -54.60 129.91 -35.41
N LYS A 274 -54.49 130.09 -34.07
CA LYS A 274 -54.82 131.37 -33.41
C LYS A 274 -53.85 132.48 -33.80
N LEU A 275 -52.56 132.18 -33.93
CA LEU A 275 -51.54 133.13 -34.36
C LEU A 275 -51.80 133.56 -35.81
N GLU A 276 -52.11 132.63 -36.71
CA GLU A 276 -52.53 132.94 -38.08
C GLU A 276 -53.78 133.82 -38.10
N SER A 277 -54.79 133.50 -37.29
CA SER A 277 -55.99 134.35 -37.12
C SER A 277 -55.63 135.75 -36.62
N ALA A 278 -54.75 135.88 -35.61
CA ALA A 278 -54.31 137.16 -35.08
C ALA A 278 -53.47 137.95 -36.10
N ILE A 279 -52.66 137.27 -36.93
CA ILE A 279 -51.94 137.90 -38.04
C ILE A 279 -52.93 138.47 -39.07
N VAL A 280 -54.01 137.75 -39.37
CA VAL A 280 -55.09 138.23 -40.24
C VAL A 280 -55.80 139.44 -39.61
N GLU A 281 -56.17 139.38 -38.33
CA GLU A 281 -56.78 140.51 -37.61
C GLU A 281 -55.86 141.74 -37.56
N VAL A 282 -54.55 141.56 -37.34
CA VAL A 282 -53.57 142.65 -37.37
C VAL A 282 -53.42 143.21 -38.79
N ALA A 283 -53.47 142.36 -39.82
CA ALA A 283 -53.45 142.82 -41.20
C ALA A 283 -54.72 143.62 -41.55
N GLU A 284 -55.88 143.21 -41.04
CA GLU A 284 -57.15 143.95 -41.16
C GLU A 284 -57.12 145.25 -40.35
N SER A 285 -56.59 145.25 -39.14
CA SER A 285 -56.40 146.43 -38.30
C SER A 285 -55.41 147.40 -38.94
N LYS A 286 -54.32 146.92 -39.57
CA LYS A 286 -53.41 147.77 -40.37
C LYS A 286 -54.08 148.34 -41.61
N LYS A 287 -54.97 147.59 -42.27
CA LYS A 287 -55.82 148.14 -43.35
C LYS A 287 -56.74 149.23 -42.81
N LEU A 288 -57.37 149.00 -41.66
CA LEU A 288 -58.23 149.98 -40.99
C LEU A 288 -57.44 151.23 -40.57
N GLU A 289 -56.22 151.05 -40.06
CA GLU A 289 -55.29 152.11 -39.69
C GLU A 289 -54.83 152.90 -40.93
N ALA A 290 -54.59 152.25 -42.06
CA ALA A 290 -54.32 152.93 -43.33
C ALA A 290 -55.53 153.75 -43.82
N VAL A 291 -56.75 153.22 -43.68
CA VAL A 291 -58.00 153.94 -44.01
C VAL A 291 -58.20 155.14 -43.08
N LEU A 292 -57.96 154.99 -41.78
CA LEU A 292 -58.04 156.06 -40.78
C LEU A 292 -56.94 157.12 -40.99
N SER A 293 -55.72 156.68 -41.32
CA SER A 293 -54.61 157.57 -41.64
C SER A 293 -54.89 158.42 -42.88
N GLU A 294 -55.53 157.84 -43.91
CA GLU A 294 -55.99 158.60 -45.09
C GLU A 294 -57.12 159.59 -44.72
N LYS A 295 -58.02 159.22 -43.79
CA LYS A 295 -59.07 160.10 -43.26
C LYS A 295 -58.49 161.27 -42.46
N ILE A 296 -57.44 161.04 -41.66
CA ILE A 296 -56.69 162.06 -40.93
C ILE A 296 -55.93 162.98 -41.92
N ARG A 297 -55.40 162.44 -43.02
CA ARG A 297 -54.77 163.23 -44.09
C ARG A 297 -55.77 164.18 -44.78
N GLN A 298 -57.02 163.74 -44.97
CA GLN A 298 -58.08 164.59 -45.51
C GLN A 298 -58.56 165.68 -44.52
N LEU A 299 -58.56 165.38 -43.21
CA LEU A 299 -58.86 166.36 -42.15
C LEU A 299 -57.76 167.42 -41.99
N LYS A 300 -56.47 167.04 -42.10
CA LYS A 300 -55.34 167.98 -42.04
C LYS A 300 -55.29 168.98 -43.21
N LYS A 301 -55.99 168.74 -44.32
CA LYS A 301 -56.09 169.69 -45.45
C LYS A 301 -57.10 170.83 -45.22
N HIS A 302 -57.94 170.80 -44.17
CA HIS A 302 -59.09 171.70 -44.02
C HIS A 302 -59.02 172.74 -42.87
N GLN A 303 -57.88 172.91 -42.19
CA GLN A 303 -57.66 173.98 -41.19
C GLN A 303 -56.42 174.82 -41.59
N ARG A 304 -56.55 175.85 -42.44
CA ARG A 304 -56.86 177.29 -42.15
C ARG A 304 -55.77 177.98 -41.29
N ILE A 305 -54.99 178.93 -41.81
CA ILE A 305 -55.32 180.38 -41.90
C ILE A 305 -56.01 180.90 -40.59
N ILE A 306 -55.21 181.00 -39.50
CA ILE A 306 -54.97 182.09 -38.48
C ILE A 306 -56.12 183.07 -38.10
N PRO A 307 -56.20 183.74 -36.88
CA PRO A 307 -55.38 183.73 -35.61
C PRO A 307 -56.20 183.60 -34.28
N LYS A 308 -55.70 183.55 -33.01
CA LYS A 308 -54.40 183.43 -32.26
C LYS A 308 -54.69 183.25 -30.73
N GLN A 309 -53.94 182.41 -29.99
CA GLN A 309 -53.23 182.67 -28.70
C GLN A 309 -52.62 181.37 -28.06
N PRO A 310 -51.59 181.45 -27.17
CA PRO A 310 -50.62 180.37 -26.86
C PRO A 310 -50.61 179.83 -25.40
N ILE A 311 -49.87 178.72 -25.12
CA ILE A 311 -49.29 178.20 -23.82
C ILE A 311 -48.51 176.87 -24.14
N THR A 312 -47.15 176.84 -24.20
CA THR A 312 -46.07 176.42 -23.24
C THR A 312 -45.94 174.89 -22.96
N GLN A 313 -44.83 174.22 -23.38
CA GLN A 313 -43.56 173.84 -22.67
C GLN A 313 -43.69 172.51 -21.87
N ASP A 314 -42.77 171.52 -21.84
CA ASP A 314 -41.37 171.32 -22.26
C ASP A 314 -41.19 169.95 -22.98
#